data_AF-A0A932L5C7-F1
#
_entry.id   AF-A0A932L5C7-F1
#
_cell.length_a   1.000
_cell.length_b   1.000
_cell.length_c   1.000
_cell.angle_alpha   90.00
_cell.angle_beta   90.00
_cell.angle_gamma   90.00
#
_symmetry.space_group_name_H-M   'P 1'
#
loop_
_entity.id
_entity.type
_entity.pdbx_description
1 polymer ?
#
loop_
_entity_poly.entity_id
_entity_poly.type
_entity_poly.pdbx_seq_one_letter_code
_entity_poly.pdbx_strand_id
1 'polypeptide(L)'
;MAIPPRWAHTPTDSEADRVVEWARELYAQNPHWVQFHAALWGPGGALEAVFPERGERQAFLNSPSGQELQRLLAALRRRQDRDPARKPSVTVTVRVPKPLHEFLIREAAEQQMSLHRLCLAKLAQPLVDATDIQERDSKAASF
;
A
#
# COMPACT_ATOMS: atom_id res chain seq x y z
N MET A 1 11.47 -34.00 -0.76
CA MET A 1 12.52 -33.79 0.25
C MET A 1 13.44 -32.71 -0.30
N ALA A 2 13.27 -31.46 0.14
CA ALA A 2 14.04 -30.31 -0.36
C ALA A 2 15.14 -30.00 0.66
N ILE A 3 16.39 -30.00 0.21
CA ILE A 3 17.56 -29.68 1.02
C ILE A 3 17.61 -28.16 1.17
N PRO A 4 17.52 -27.59 2.39
CA PRO A 4 17.63 -26.15 2.58
C PRO A 4 19.06 -25.66 2.30
N PRO A 5 19.26 -24.39 1.87
CA PRO A 5 20.57 -23.81 1.64
C PRO A 5 21.42 -23.77 2.92
N ARG A 6 22.74 -24.00 2.79
CA ARG A 6 23.72 -24.29 3.86
C ARG A 6 24.05 -23.16 4.84
N TRP A 7 23.28 -22.07 4.90
CA TRP A 7 23.52 -20.98 5.86
C TRP A 7 22.41 -20.91 6.93
N ALA A 8 22.10 -22.02 7.60
CA ALA A 8 21.27 -21.98 8.80
C ALA A 8 22.07 -21.44 10.01
N HIS A 9 22.26 -20.13 10.10
CA HIS A 9 22.95 -19.48 11.23
C HIS A 9 22.31 -18.12 11.50
N THR A 10 22.20 -17.77 12.77
CA THR A 10 21.63 -16.52 13.30
C THR A 10 21.97 -15.29 12.44
N PRO A 11 21.01 -14.39 12.18
CA PRO A 11 21.28 -13.20 11.38
C PRO A 11 22.44 -12.43 12.00
N THR A 12 23.51 -12.29 11.26
CA THR A 12 24.70 -11.54 11.71
C THR A 12 24.44 -10.05 11.46
N ASP A 13 25.00 -9.14 12.27
CA ASP A 13 24.88 -7.68 12.07
C ASP A 13 25.20 -7.26 10.61
N SER A 14 26.08 -8.00 9.93
CA SER A 14 26.42 -7.78 8.52
C SER A 14 25.24 -7.92 7.54
N GLU A 15 24.26 -8.80 7.79
CA GLU A 15 23.12 -9.00 6.90
C GLU A 15 22.06 -7.92 7.11
N ALA A 16 21.86 -7.50 8.36
CA ALA A 16 21.06 -6.34 8.74
C ALA A 16 21.56 -5.06 8.04
N ASP A 17 22.88 -4.83 8.06
CA ASP A 17 23.49 -3.66 7.41
C ASP A 17 23.32 -3.68 5.89
N ARG A 18 23.41 -4.86 5.27
CA ARG A 18 23.18 -5.01 3.81
C ARG A 18 21.75 -4.66 3.41
N VAL A 19 20.75 -5.03 4.21
CA VAL A 19 19.35 -4.66 3.94
C VAL A 19 19.16 -3.15 4.05
N VAL A 20 19.78 -2.51 5.04
CA VAL A 20 19.71 -1.05 5.21
C VAL A 20 20.38 -0.32 4.04
N GLU A 21 21.56 -0.77 3.61
CA GLU A 21 22.27 -0.13 2.51
C GLU A 21 21.50 -0.26 1.18
N TRP A 22 21.00 -1.45 0.88
CA TRP A 22 20.13 -1.65 -0.28
C TRP A 22 18.85 -0.79 -0.20
N ALA A 23 18.26 -0.66 0.98
CA ALA A 23 17.10 0.21 1.17
C ALA A 23 17.43 1.70 0.97
N ARG A 24 18.65 2.14 1.30
CA ARG A 24 19.12 3.52 1.00
C ARG A 24 19.28 3.75 -0.50
N GLU A 25 19.88 2.79 -1.21
CA GLU A 25 19.99 2.83 -2.66
C GLU A 25 18.61 2.89 -3.33
N LEU A 26 17.68 2.06 -2.87
CA LEU A 26 16.31 2.08 -3.36
C LEU A 26 15.61 3.40 -3.01
N TYR A 27 15.79 3.94 -1.80
CA TYR A 27 15.25 5.24 -1.41
C TYR A 27 15.78 6.39 -2.28
N ALA A 28 17.06 6.36 -2.67
CA ALA A 28 17.69 7.38 -3.51
C ALA A 28 17.06 7.45 -4.92
N GLN A 29 16.52 6.34 -5.42
CA GLN A 29 15.75 6.29 -6.67
C GLN A 29 14.37 6.97 -6.54
N ASN A 30 14.01 7.45 -5.35
CA ASN A 30 12.74 8.11 -5.04
C ASN A 30 11.51 7.30 -5.50
N PRO A 31 11.38 6.02 -5.13
CA PRO A 31 10.27 5.17 -5.51
C PRO A 31 8.97 5.63 -4.86
N HIS A 32 7.85 5.05 -5.29
CA HIS A 32 6.60 5.21 -4.55
C HIS A 32 6.67 4.50 -3.20
N TRP A 33 6.11 5.07 -2.13
CA TRP A 33 6.16 4.51 -0.77
C TRP A 33 5.59 3.09 -0.73
N VAL A 34 4.53 2.82 -1.50
CA VAL A 34 3.93 1.48 -1.65
C VAL A 34 4.92 0.51 -2.32
N GLN A 35 5.64 0.94 -3.36
CA GLN A 35 6.64 0.10 -4.03
C GLN A 35 7.82 -0.20 -3.10
N PHE A 36 8.29 0.82 -2.38
CA PHE A 36 9.33 0.68 -1.35
C PHE A 36 8.89 -0.28 -0.24
N HIS A 37 7.65 -0.12 0.25
CA HIS A 37 7.10 -1.00 1.28
C HIS A 37 6.98 -2.44 0.80
N ALA A 38 6.45 -2.67 -0.41
CA ALA A 38 6.32 -4.01 -0.97
C ALA A 38 7.67 -4.68 -1.20
N ALA A 39 8.68 -3.93 -1.64
CA ALA A 39 10.03 -4.46 -1.87
C ALA A 39 10.74 -4.88 -0.57
N LEU A 40 10.43 -4.24 0.55
CA LEU A 40 11.02 -4.52 1.86
C LEU A 40 10.21 -5.53 2.68
N TRP A 41 8.95 -5.24 2.95
CA TRP A 41 8.05 -5.98 3.85
C TRP A 41 7.02 -6.83 3.12
N GLY A 42 6.89 -6.71 1.80
CA GLY A 42 5.94 -7.49 1.03
C GLY A 42 6.33 -8.97 0.92
N PRO A 43 5.44 -9.81 0.37
CA PRO A 43 5.71 -11.23 0.12
C PRO A 43 6.92 -11.38 -0.82
N GLY A 44 7.94 -12.12 -0.39
CA GLY A 44 9.21 -12.27 -1.11
C GLY A 44 10.11 -11.02 -1.06
N GLY A 45 9.83 -10.08 -0.16
CA GLY A 45 10.62 -8.87 0.03
C GLY A 45 11.97 -9.14 0.70
N ALA A 46 12.83 -8.12 0.71
CA ALA A 46 14.19 -8.24 1.23
C ALA A 46 14.26 -8.74 2.68
N LEU A 47 13.28 -8.36 3.52
CA LEU A 47 13.24 -8.81 4.91
C LEU A 47 12.83 -10.28 5.06
N GLU A 48 12.00 -10.81 4.18
CA GLU A 48 11.63 -12.23 4.21
C GLU A 48 12.76 -13.11 3.65
N ALA A 49 13.55 -12.58 2.71
CA ALA A 49 14.71 -13.26 2.17
C ALA A 49 15.86 -13.39 3.19
N VAL A 50 16.07 -12.36 4.02
CA VAL A 50 17.14 -12.33 5.03
C VAL A 50 16.67 -12.88 6.37
N PHE A 51 15.43 -12.58 6.78
CA PHE A 51 14.84 -13.01 8.03
C PHE A 51 13.56 -13.82 7.75
N PRO A 52 13.69 -15.13 7.45
CA PRO A 52 12.52 -15.95 7.13
C PRO A 52 11.58 -16.08 8.32
N GLU A 53 12.11 -16.14 9.55
CA GLU A 53 11.31 -16.24 10.75
C GLU A 53 10.64 -14.91 11.11
N ARG A 54 9.37 -14.97 11.49
CA ARG A 54 8.61 -13.79 11.91
C ARG A 54 9.21 -13.14 13.17
N GLY A 55 9.69 -13.95 14.12
CA GLY A 55 10.31 -13.46 15.36
C GLY A 55 11.56 -12.64 15.09
N GLU A 56 12.44 -13.12 14.20
CA GLU A 56 13.66 -12.43 13.79
C GLU A 56 13.38 -11.12 13.06
N ARG A 57 12.40 -11.12 12.13
CA ARG A 57 11.94 -9.87 11.48
C ARG A 57 11.50 -8.84 12.50
N GLN A 58 10.73 -9.25 13.51
CA GLN A 58 10.21 -8.34 14.51
C GLN A 58 11.31 -7.83 15.44
N ALA A 59 12.28 -8.67 15.81
CA ALA A 59 13.47 -8.26 16.56
C ALA A 59 14.31 -7.24 15.77
N PHE A 60 14.57 -7.50 14.47
CA PHE A 60 15.28 -6.57 13.60
C PHE A 60 14.54 -5.23 13.46
N LEU A 61 13.22 -5.22 13.32
CA LEU A 61 12.44 -3.99 13.22
C LEU A 61 12.51 -3.11 14.47
N ASN A 62 12.81 -3.70 15.64
CA ASN A 62 13.02 -2.97 16.88
C ASN A 62 14.47 -2.48 17.06
N SER A 63 15.41 -3.02 16.28
CA SER A 63 16.83 -2.62 16.29
C SER A 63 17.05 -1.21 15.71
N PRO A 64 18.20 -0.57 15.95
CA PRO A 64 18.55 0.72 15.33
C PRO A 64 18.49 0.68 13.80
N SER A 65 18.92 -0.42 13.18
CA SER A 65 18.88 -0.63 11.73
C SER A 65 17.44 -0.72 11.20
N GLY A 66 16.55 -1.39 11.93
CA GLY A 66 15.13 -1.43 11.62
C GLY A 66 14.42 -0.08 11.75
N GLN A 67 14.79 0.70 12.77
CA GLN A 67 14.27 2.06 12.95
C GLN A 67 14.65 2.98 11.78
N GLU A 68 15.84 2.82 11.22
CA GLU A 68 16.28 3.59 10.05
C GLU A 68 15.41 3.32 8.82
N LEU A 69 15.07 2.04 8.55
CA LEU A 69 14.15 1.69 7.46
C LEU A 69 12.77 2.32 7.64
N GLN A 70 12.26 2.34 8.87
CA GLN A 70 10.98 2.97 9.18
C GLN A 70 11.04 4.49 8.98
N ARG A 71 12.18 5.15 9.29
CA ARG A 71 12.39 6.59 9.00
C ARG A 71 12.39 6.87 7.50
N LEU A 72 13.08 6.06 6.70
CA LEU A 72 13.08 6.20 5.23
C LEU A 72 11.67 6.06 4.64
N LEU A 73 10.92 5.05 5.09
CA LEU A 73 9.52 4.86 4.70
C LEU A 73 8.64 6.06 5.11
N ALA A 74 8.79 6.55 6.34
CA ALA A 74 8.05 7.71 6.83
C ALA A 74 8.38 8.99 6.03
N ALA A 75 9.64 9.16 5.63
CA ALA A 75 10.06 10.26 4.77
C ALA A 75 9.42 10.18 3.37
N LEU A 76 9.38 8.99 2.75
CA LEU A 76 8.68 8.77 1.47
C LEU A 76 7.19 9.09 1.60
N ARG A 77 6.51 8.59 2.64
CA ARG A 77 5.08 8.86 2.87
C ARG A 77 4.82 10.36 2.99
N ARG A 78 5.55 11.05 3.88
CA ARG A 78 5.41 12.51 4.08
C ARG A 78 5.71 13.33 2.83
N ARG A 79 6.58 12.84 1.94
CA ARG A 79 6.90 13.50 0.67
C ARG A 79 5.77 13.31 -0.33
N GLN A 80 5.17 12.12 -0.38
CA GLN A 80 4.09 11.80 -1.32
C GLN A 80 2.73 12.33 -0.87
N ASP A 81 2.45 12.39 0.43
CA ASP A 81 1.24 13.05 0.95
C ASP A 81 1.24 14.55 0.65
N ARG A 82 2.44 15.16 0.55
CA ARG A 82 2.65 16.54 0.11
C ARG A 82 2.66 16.71 -1.40
N ASP A 83 2.64 15.61 -2.16
CA ASP A 83 2.59 15.60 -3.61
C ASP A 83 1.29 14.91 -4.08
N PRO A 84 0.15 15.64 -4.10
CA PRO A 84 -1.13 15.09 -4.54
C PRO A 84 -1.12 14.59 -6.00
N ALA A 85 -0.10 14.93 -6.80
CA ALA A 85 0.11 14.38 -8.13
C ALA A 85 0.57 12.92 -8.12
N ARG A 86 0.98 12.38 -6.96
CA ARG A 86 1.60 11.06 -6.82
C ARG A 86 0.68 9.94 -6.34
N LYS A 87 -0.61 10.19 -6.06
CA LYS A 87 -1.59 9.10 -5.91
C LYS A 87 -1.68 8.38 -7.26
N PRO A 88 -1.21 7.13 -7.39
CA PRO A 88 -1.25 6.43 -8.67
C PRO A 88 -2.72 6.22 -9.03
N SER A 89 -3.22 7.06 -9.93
CA SER A 89 -4.54 6.92 -10.51
C SER A 89 -4.40 5.97 -11.69
N VAL A 90 -5.04 4.81 -11.60
CA VAL A 90 -5.11 3.86 -12.71
C VAL A 90 -6.36 4.14 -13.51
N THR A 91 -6.23 4.17 -14.84
CA THR A 91 -7.39 4.37 -15.73
C THR A 91 -8.14 3.05 -15.87
N VAL A 92 -9.45 3.09 -15.60
CA VAL A 92 -10.37 2.00 -15.92
C VAL A 92 -11.22 2.41 -17.12
N THR A 93 -11.18 1.64 -18.21
CA THR A 93 -12.04 1.87 -19.38
C THR A 93 -13.24 0.93 -19.32
N VAL A 94 -14.44 1.49 -19.17
CA VAL A 94 -15.72 0.76 -19.15
C VAL A 94 -16.54 1.07 -20.39
N ARG A 95 -17.21 0.05 -20.95
CA ARG A 95 -18.22 0.23 -22.00
C ARG A 95 -19.60 0.25 -21.37
N VAL A 96 -20.37 1.29 -21.66
CA VAL A 96 -21.75 1.45 -21.18
C VAL A 96 -22.70 1.68 -22.35
N PRO A 97 -23.98 1.27 -22.26
CA PRO A 97 -24.98 1.60 -23.26
C PRO A 97 -25.13 3.12 -23.45
N LYS A 98 -25.35 3.57 -24.68
CA LYS A 98 -25.50 5.00 -25.01
C LYS A 98 -26.56 5.73 -24.15
N PRO A 99 -27.76 5.17 -23.89
CA PRO A 99 -28.75 5.84 -23.05
C PRO A 99 -28.25 6.06 -21.60
N LEU A 100 -27.47 5.11 -21.06
CA LEU A 100 -26.89 5.23 -19.73
C LEU A 100 -25.83 6.35 -19.69
N HIS A 101 -25.00 6.44 -20.73
CA HIS A 101 -24.02 7.52 -20.84
C HIS A 101 -24.68 8.91 -20.89
N GLU A 102 -25.76 9.06 -21.68
CA GLU A 102 -26.52 10.31 -21.77
C GLU A 102 -27.19 10.67 -20.44
N PHE A 103 -27.73 9.67 -19.73
CA PHE A 103 -28.27 9.86 -18.39
C PHE A 103 -27.21 10.38 -17.41
N LEU A 104 -26.02 9.77 -17.40
CA LEU A 104 -24.91 10.18 -16.53
C LEU A 104 -24.41 11.60 -16.84
N ILE A 105 -24.39 12.01 -18.12
CA ILE A 105 -24.04 13.39 -18.49
C ILE A 105 -25.02 14.39 -17.89
N ARG A 106 -26.33 14.11 -18.00
CA ARG A 106 -27.37 15.00 -17.47
C ARG A 106 -27.28 15.11 -15.95
N GLU A 107 -27.15 13.97 -15.27
CA GLU A 107 -27.02 13.93 -13.81
C GLU A 107 -25.76 14.67 -13.32
N ALA A 108 -24.64 14.55 -14.05
CA ALA A 108 -23.42 15.27 -13.71
C ALA A 108 -23.62 16.79 -13.83
N ALA A 109 -24.34 17.25 -14.85
CA ALA A 109 -24.68 18.66 -15.02
C ALA A 109 -25.61 19.17 -13.89
N GLU A 110 -26.62 18.39 -13.52
CA GLU A 110 -27.54 18.71 -12.41
C GLU A 110 -26.80 18.84 -11.07
N GLN A 111 -25.79 18.00 -10.82
CA GLN A 111 -24.99 18.00 -9.61
C GLN A 111 -23.75 18.91 -9.68
N GLN A 112 -23.56 19.67 -10.77
CA GLN A 112 -22.39 20.53 -11.00
C GLN A 112 -21.05 19.77 -10.87
N MET A 113 -21.02 18.52 -11.29
CA MET A 113 -19.85 17.64 -11.25
C MET A 113 -19.37 17.31 -12.66
N SER A 114 -18.08 16.99 -12.81
CA SER A 114 -17.62 16.36 -14.06
C SER A 114 -18.14 14.93 -14.14
N LEU A 115 -18.33 14.41 -15.35
CA LEU A 115 -18.75 13.03 -15.59
C LEU A 115 -17.83 12.03 -14.85
N HIS A 116 -16.52 12.25 -14.89
CA HIS A 116 -15.54 11.44 -14.17
C HIS A 116 -15.79 11.44 -12.65
N ARG A 117 -16.04 12.61 -12.06
CA ARG A 117 -16.28 12.74 -10.61
C ARG A 117 -17.59 12.06 -10.20
N LEU A 118 -18.64 12.18 -11.02
CA LEU A 118 -19.90 11.46 -10.79
C LEU A 118 -19.71 9.94 -10.88
N CYS A 119 -19.01 9.47 -11.91
CA CYS A 119 -18.73 8.04 -12.09
C CYS A 119 -17.92 7.47 -10.92
N LEU A 120 -16.88 8.18 -10.48
CA LEU A 120 -16.12 7.80 -9.28
C LEU A 120 -17.01 7.75 -8.05
N ALA A 121 -17.87 8.75 -7.83
CA ALA A 121 -18.79 8.78 -6.69
C ALA A 121 -19.76 7.59 -6.71
N LYS A 122 -20.37 7.28 -7.86
CA LYS A 122 -21.28 6.13 -8.01
C LYS A 122 -20.57 4.78 -7.85
N LEU A 123 -19.35 4.63 -8.37
CA LEU A 123 -18.55 3.42 -8.15
C LEU A 123 -18.10 3.27 -6.69
N ALA A 124 -17.97 4.38 -5.97
CA ALA A 124 -17.62 4.40 -4.56
C ALA A 124 -18.83 4.18 -3.62
N GLN A 125 -20.07 4.38 -4.07
CA GLN A 125 -21.27 4.21 -3.23
C GLN A 125 -21.31 2.86 -2.50
N PRO A 126 -21.08 1.70 -3.16
CA PRO A 126 -21.08 0.41 -2.47
C PRO A 126 -20.00 0.29 -1.39
N LEU A 127 -18.86 0.99 -1.53
CA LEU A 127 -17.78 0.97 -0.56
C LEU A 127 -18.13 1.82 0.68
N VAL A 128 -18.79 2.96 0.48
CA VAL A 128 -19.28 3.81 1.56
C VAL A 128 -20.40 3.10 2.32
N ASP A 129 -21.37 2.52 1.60
CA ASP A 129 -22.50 1.80 2.20
C ASP A 129 -22.03 0.54 2.94
N ALA A 130 -21.06 -0.21 2.40
CA ALA A 130 -20.47 -1.36 3.09
C ALA A 130 -19.76 -0.98 4.40
N THR A 131 -19.18 0.22 4.46
CA THR A 131 -18.54 0.74 5.68
C THR A 131 -19.58 1.13 6.73
N ASP A 132 -20.72 1.70 6.30
CA ASP A 132 -21.85 2.06 7.17
C ASP A 132 -22.61 0.81 7.67
N ILE A 133 -22.68 -0.26 6.87
CA ILE A 133 -23.25 -1.56 7.30
C ILE A 133 -22.37 -2.23 8.37
N GLN A 134 -21.03 -2.14 8.28
CA GLN A 134 -20.14 -2.67 9.33
C GLN A 134 -20.30 -1.95 10.68
N GLU A 135 -20.58 -0.64 10.70
CA GLU A 135 -20.84 0.09 11.94
C GLU A 135 -22.21 -0.26 12.56
N ARG A 136 -23.23 -0.52 11.74
CA ARG A 136 -24.57 -0.91 12.22
C ARG A 136 -24.60 -2.35 12.74
N ASP A 137 -23.92 -3.29 12.11
CA ASP A 137 -23.78 -4.66 12.62
C ASP A 137 -22.94 -4.72 13.91
N SER A 138 -21.93 -3.85 14.04
CA SER A 138 -21.14 -3.76 15.28
C SER A 138 -21.92 -3.18 16.47
N LYS A 139 -22.89 -2.28 16.23
CA LYS A 139 -23.80 -1.78 17.27
C LYS A 139 -24.96 -2.73 17.57
N ALA A 140 -25.41 -3.54 16.60
CA ALA A 140 -26.46 -4.53 16.80
C ALA A 140 -25.97 -5.77 17.56
N ALA A 141 -24.67 -6.09 17.51
CA ALA A 141 -24.05 -7.20 18.25
C ALA A 141 -23.60 -6.84 19.69
N SER A 142 -23.90 -5.62 20.16
CA SER A 142 -23.59 -5.14 21.53
C SER A 142 -24.83 -4.81 22.37
N PHE A 143 -25.98 -5.41 22.06
CA PHE A 143 -27.15 -5.42 22.94
C PHE A 143 -27.62 -6.84 23.20
#